data_AF-A0A958VMN3-F1
#
_entry.id   AF-A0A958VMN3-F1
#
_cell.length_a   1.000
_cell.length_b   1.000
_cell.length_c   1.000
_cell.angle_alpha   90.00
_cell.angle_beta   90.00
_cell.angle_gamma   90.00
#
_symmetry.space_group_name_H-M   'P 1'
#
loop_
_entity.id
_entity.type
_entity.pdbx_description
1 polymer ?
#
loop_
_entity_poly.entity_id
_entity_poly.type
_entity_poly.pdbx_seq_one_letter_code
_entity_poly.pdbx_strand_id
1 'polypeptide(L)'
;MNVVTNPLLLGQRVVAILEAGQRDATYKLATLMALIDHCLENLPDRAEDVLRVPLRDLARRVLSLYWPQVRRFEGKELRQRRTGAIARIPDAAKALREATKGLAPM
;
A
#
# COMPACT_ATOMS: atom_id res chain seq x y z
N MET A 1 -15.70 11.93 26.46
CA MET A 1 -15.66 12.71 25.21
C MET A 1 -16.00 11.74 24.09
N ASN A 2 -17.27 11.69 23.70
CA ASN A 2 -17.84 10.63 22.89
C ASN A 2 -17.56 10.95 21.41
N VAL A 3 -16.46 10.42 20.86
CA VAL A 3 -16.20 10.54 19.42
C VAL A 3 -17.06 9.50 18.74
N VAL A 4 -18.33 9.85 18.50
CA VAL A 4 -19.06 9.24 17.39
C VAL A 4 -18.32 9.69 16.14
N THR A 5 -17.39 8.87 15.66
CA THR A 5 -16.60 9.16 14.46
C THR A 5 -17.58 9.20 13.30
N ASN A 6 -18.03 10.39 12.90
CA ASN A 6 -18.93 10.56 11.77
C ASN A 6 -18.26 9.93 10.53
N PRO A 7 -18.79 8.83 9.96
CA PRO A 7 -18.16 8.12 8.85
C PRO A 7 -17.97 9.02 7.62
N LEU A 8 -18.88 9.98 7.40
CA LEU A 8 -18.76 10.97 6.33
C LEU A 8 -17.57 11.90 6.58
N LEU A 9 -17.38 12.37 7.82
CA LEU A 9 -16.24 13.22 8.18
C LEU A 9 -14.91 12.48 8.04
N LEU A 10 -14.87 11.20 8.41
CA LEU A 10 -13.71 10.34 8.19
C LEU A 10 -13.41 10.19 6.69
N GLY A 11 -14.43 9.87 5.89
CA GLY A 11 -14.32 9.77 4.43
C GLY A 11 -13.81 11.07 3.80
N GLN A 12 -14.36 12.22 4.19
CA GLN A 12 -13.91 13.53 3.74
C GLN A 12 -12.44 13.81 4.09
N ARG A 13 -11.98 13.44 5.29
CA ARG A 13 -10.56 13.61 5.68
C ARG A 13 -9.63 12.70 4.88
N VAL A 14 -10.04 11.46 4.61
CA VAL A 14 -9.28 10.53 3.77
C VAL A 14 -9.17 11.07 2.33
N VAL A 15 -10.26 11.56 1.76
CA VAL A 15 -10.27 12.19 0.43
C VAL A 15 -9.39 13.44 0.41
N ALA A 16 -9.48 14.31 1.41
CA ALA A 16 -8.64 15.50 1.50
C ALA A 16 -7.14 15.17 1.55
N ILE A 17 -6.75 14.10 2.26
CA ILE A 17 -5.36 13.61 2.29
C ILE A 17 -4.92 13.13 0.89
N LEU A 18 -5.80 12.44 0.16
CA LEU A 18 -5.54 11.99 -1.21
C LEU A 18 -5.42 13.15 -2.21
N GLU A 19 -6.24 14.19 -2.04
CA GLU A 19 -6.26 15.37 -2.91
C GLU A 19 -5.06 16.28 -2.69
N ALA A 20 -4.73 16.58 -1.43
CA ALA A 20 -3.63 17.45 -1.03
C ALA A 20 -2.26 16.75 -1.07
N GLY A 21 -2.24 15.41 -1.04
CA GLY A 21 -1.01 14.64 -1.06
C GLY A 21 -0.22 14.85 -2.35
N GLN A 22 1.05 15.27 -2.23
CA GLN A 22 1.94 15.31 -3.39
C GLN A 22 2.07 13.91 -4.01
N ARG A 23 1.75 13.82 -5.31
CA ARG A 23 1.76 12.59 -6.13
C ARG A 23 3.18 12.22 -6.56
N ASP A 24 4.10 12.33 -5.62
CA ASP A 24 5.53 12.24 -5.83
C ASP A 24 6.09 10.86 -5.53
N ALA A 25 5.33 10.11 -4.74
CA ALA A 25 5.66 8.77 -4.37
C ALA A 25 4.40 7.90 -4.39
N THR A 26 4.40 6.87 -5.23
CA THR A 26 3.29 5.92 -5.36
C THR A 26 3.03 5.14 -4.07
N TYR A 27 3.97 5.13 -3.12
CA TYR A 27 3.83 4.38 -1.87
C TYR A 27 2.82 5.00 -0.91
N LYS A 28 2.67 6.33 -0.90
CA LYS A 28 1.74 7.01 0.01
C LYS A 28 0.30 6.56 -0.29
N LEU A 29 -0.03 6.54 -1.58
CA LEU A 29 -1.32 6.05 -2.07
C LEU A 29 -1.49 4.55 -1.75
N ALA A 30 -0.49 3.72 -2.09
CA ALA A 30 -0.56 2.28 -1.84
C ALA A 30 -0.75 1.94 -0.34
N THR A 31 -0.05 2.66 0.54
CA THR A 31 -0.21 2.49 1.99
C THR A 31 -1.59 2.91 2.46
N LEU A 32 -2.13 4.02 1.95
CA LEU A 32 -3.47 4.46 2.35
C LEU A 32 -4.55 3.49 1.90
N MET A 33 -4.48 3.00 0.66
CA MET A 33 -5.39 1.96 0.14
C MET A 33 -5.35 0.71 1.03
N ALA A 34 -4.15 0.18 1.27
CA ALA A 34 -3.98 -1.01 2.10
C ALA A 34 -4.49 -0.83 3.55
N LEU A 35 -4.37 0.39 4.09
CA LEU A 35 -4.88 0.71 5.42
C LEU A 35 -6.41 0.80 5.45
N ILE A 36 -7.02 1.41 4.43
CA ILE A 36 -8.49 1.48 4.30
C ILE A 36 -9.07 0.07 4.19
N ASP A 37 -8.50 -0.77 3.32
CA ASP A 37 -8.94 -2.17 3.16
C ASP A 37 -8.85 -2.92 4.50
N HIS A 38 -7.74 -2.78 5.23
CA HIS A 38 -7.59 -3.38 6.56
C HIS A 38 -8.66 -2.91 7.54
N CYS A 39 -8.96 -1.61 7.57
CA CYS A 39 -9.99 -1.06 8.45
C CYS A 39 -11.39 -1.58 8.12
N LEU A 40 -11.73 -1.74 6.84
CA LEU A 40 -13.02 -2.25 6.41
C LEU A 40 -13.19 -3.73 6.73
N GLU A 41 -12.14 -4.53 6.54
CA GLU A 41 -12.18 -5.97 6.77
C GLU A 41 -12.15 -6.35 8.26
N ASN A 42 -11.62 -5.48 9.11
CA ASN A 42 -11.42 -5.75 10.54
C ASN A 42 -12.19 -4.77 11.42
N LEU A 43 -13.33 -4.28 10.95
CA LEU A 43 -14.12 -3.29 11.67
C LEU A 43 -14.45 -3.84 13.09
N PRO A 44 -14.13 -3.09 14.16
CA PRO A 44 -14.43 -3.56 15.50
C PRO A 44 -15.94 -3.56 15.76
N ASP A 45 -16.38 -4.43 16.68
CA ASP A 45 -17.78 -4.55 17.07
C ASP A 45 -18.31 -3.26 17.72
N ARG A 46 -17.46 -2.52 18.43
CA ARG A 46 -17.78 -1.23 19.04
C ARG A 46 -16.88 -0.12 18.50
N ALA A 47 -17.44 1.07 18.36
CA ALA A 47 -16.74 2.21 17.75
C ALA A 47 -15.55 2.71 18.58
N GLU A 48 -15.58 2.49 19.89
CA GLU A 48 -14.52 2.84 20.84
C GLU A 48 -13.37 1.82 20.91
N ASP A 49 -13.52 0.66 20.29
CA ASP A 49 -12.51 -0.39 20.36
C ASP A 49 -11.30 -0.06 19.48
N VAL A 50 -10.13 -0.52 19.92
CA VAL A 50 -8.87 -0.30 19.20
C VAL A 50 -8.77 -1.24 18.02
N LEU A 51 -8.77 -0.69 16.80
CA LEU A 51 -8.39 -1.43 15.61
C LEU A 51 -6.88 -1.66 15.57
N ARG A 52 -6.45 -2.90 15.74
CA ARG A 52 -5.03 -3.28 15.62
C ARG A 52 -4.64 -3.40 14.15
N VAL A 53 -3.59 -2.66 13.75
CA VAL A 53 -3.02 -2.74 12.40
C VAL A 53 -1.63 -3.42 12.47
N PRO A 54 -1.55 -4.73 12.18
CA PRO A 54 -0.27 -5.44 12.16
C PRO A 54 0.59 -4.95 10.99
N LEU A 55 1.73 -4.33 11.32
CA LEU A 55 2.63 -3.72 10.33
C LEU A 55 3.10 -4.71 9.26
N ARG A 56 3.30 -5.98 9.63
CA ARG A 56 3.74 -7.03 8.69
C ARG A 56 2.69 -7.31 7.62
N ASP A 57 1.43 -7.36 8.00
CA ASP A 57 0.34 -7.66 7.06
C ASP A 57 0.02 -6.44 6.20
N LEU A 58 0.08 -5.25 6.79
CA LEU A 58 0.00 -4.00 6.03
C LEU A 58 1.13 -3.91 4.99
N ALA A 59 2.38 -4.20 5.37
CA ALA A 59 3.51 -4.20 4.46
C ALA A 59 3.31 -5.23 3.32
N ARG A 60 2.78 -6.42 3.64
CA ARG A 60 2.45 -7.44 2.63
C ARG A 60 1.41 -6.92 1.63
N ARG A 61 0.33 -6.28 2.10
CA ARG A 61 -0.70 -5.68 1.23
C ARG A 61 -0.12 -4.60 0.33
N VAL A 62 0.72 -3.72 0.87
CA VAL A 62 1.42 -2.70 0.07
C VAL A 62 2.29 -3.37 -1.00
N LEU A 63 3.08 -4.38 -0.65
CA LEU A 63 3.88 -5.15 -1.61
C LEU A 63 3.03 -5.81 -2.70
N SER A 64 1.86 -6.34 -2.36
CA SER A 64 0.92 -6.91 -3.33
C SER A 64 0.47 -5.89 -4.38
N LEU A 65 0.26 -4.62 -4.01
CA LEU A 65 -0.08 -3.55 -4.96
C LEU A 65 1.05 -3.24 -5.94
N TYR A 66 2.31 -3.42 -5.52
CA TYR A 66 3.49 -3.24 -6.37
C TYR A 66 3.83 -4.48 -7.20
N TRP A 67 3.36 -5.67 -6.81
CA TRP A 67 3.75 -6.92 -7.46
C TRP A 67 3.45 -6.96 -8.97
N PRO A 68 2.27 -6.52 -9.45
CA PRO A 68 2.00 -6.44 -10.89
C PRO A 68 2.88 -5.42 -11.61
N GLN A 69 3.28 -4.33 -10.93
CA GLN A 69 4.03 -3.21 -11.51
C GLN A 69 5.49 -3.57 -11.80
N VAL A 70 6.04 -4.56 -11.11
CA VAL A 70 7.40 -5.07 -11.31
C VAL A 70 7.47 -6.25 -12.28
N ARG A 71 6.36 -6.60 -12.97
CA ARG A 71 6.39 -7.59 -14.03
C ARG A 71 7.16 -7.04 -15.23
N ARG A 72 7.85 -7.93 -15.95
CA ARG A 72 8.43 -7.58 -17.25
C ARG A 72 7.30 -7.28 -18.23
N PHE A 73 7.46 -6.24 -19.02
CA PHE A 73 6.61 -5.88 -20.12
C PHE A 73 7.38 -6.17 -21.41
N GLU A 74 6.86 -7.07 -22.25
CA GLU A 74 7.55 -7.51 -23.48
C GLU A 74 9.01 -7.97 -23.24
N GLY A 75 9.22 -8.73 -22.15
CA GLY A 75 10.54 -9.20 -21.76
C GLY A 75 11.47 -8.13 -21.16
N LYS A 76 11.07 -6.86 -21.14
CA LYS A 76 11.85 -5.74 -20.61
C LYS A 76 11.38 -5.35 -19.21
N GLU A 77 12.32 -4.92 -18.37
CA GLU A 77 11.98 -4.35 -17.07
C GLU A 77 11.55 -2.89 -17.22
N LEU A 78 10.37 -2.59 -16.70
CA LEU A 78 9.91 -1.22 -16.59
C LEU A 78 10.68 -0.50 -15.47
N ARG A 79 11.07 0.74 -15.74
CA ARG A 79 11.74 1.62 -14.78
C ARG A 79 10.82 2.78 -14.48
N GLN A 80 10.55 3.00 -13.19
CA GLN A 80 9.85 4.18 -12.73
C GLN A 80 10.83 5.35 -12.79
N ARG A 81 10.75 6.17 -13.85
CA ARG A 81 11.60 7.36 -13.97
C ARG A 81 10.91 8.54 -13.29
N ARG A 82 11.35 8.86 -12.07
CA ARG A 82 11.26 10.21 -11.51
C ARG A 82 12.69 10.63 -11.15
N THR A 83 13.06 11.83 -11.55
CA THR A 83 14.41 12.40 -11.45
C THR A 83 15.09 12.09 -10.11
N GLY A 84 16.21 11.36 -10.16
CA GLY A 84 17.21 11.27 -9.09
C GLY A 84 16.92 10.39 -7.87
N ALA A 85 15.70 9.88 -7.66
CA ALA A 85 15.38 9.12 -6.43
C ALA A 85 15.31 7.60 -6.66
N ILE A 86 15.95 6.84 -5.75
CA ILE A 86 15.89 5.37 -5.68
C ILE A 86 14.42 4.93 -5.49
N ALA A 87 13.95 4.01 -6.33
CA ALA A 87 12.59 3.48 -6.29
C ALA A 87 12.49 2.34 -5.25
N ARG A 88 12.69 2.66 -3.97
CA ARG A 88 12.90 1.68 -2.89
C ARG A 88 11.89 0.53 -2.85
N ILE A 89 10.60 0.80 -2.96
CA ILE A 89 9.57 -0.25 -2.88
C ILE A 89 9.52 -1.10 -4.16
N PRO A 90 9.46 -0.52 -5.38
CA PRO A 90 9.65 -1.28 -6.61
C PRO A 90 10.94 -2.11 -6.63
N ASP A 91 12.05 -1.58 -6.15
CA ASP A 91 13.35 -2.27 -6.13
C ASP A 91 13.32 -3.46 -5.16
N ALA A 92 12.74 -3.27 -3.96
CA ALA A 92 12.53 -4.37 -3.00
C ALA A 92 11.60 -5.46 -3.58
N ALA A 93 10.53 -5.07 -4.27
CA ALA A 93 9.62 -6.02 -4.91
C ALA A 93 10.29 -6.78 -6.07
N LYS A 94 11.16 -6.12 -6.85
CA LYS A 94 12.00 -6.77 -7.88
C LYS A 94 12.97 -7.77 -7.27
N ALA A 95 13.69 -7.38 -6.22
CA ALA A 95 14.63 -8.25 -5.52
C ALA A 95 13.92 -9.51 -4.97
N LEU A 96 12.75 -9.34 -4.36
CA LEU A 96 11.92 -10.46 -3.91
C LEU A 96 11.51 -11.37 -5.07
N ARG A 97 11.09 -10.79 -6.20
CA ARG A 97 10.72 -11.57 -7.40
C ARG A 97 11.88 -12.42 -7.91
N GLU A 98 13.07 -11.85 -8.06
CA GLU A 98 14.23 -12.62 -8.52
C GLU A 98 14.59 -13.73 -7.53
N ALA A 99 14.52 -13.48 -6.22
CA ALA A 99 14.74 -14.50 -5.20
C ALA A 99 13.72 -15.67 -5.30
N THR A 100 12.46 -15.39 -5.63
CA THR A 100 11.42 -16.43 -5.78
C THR A 100 11.56 -17.25 -7.06
N LYS A 101 12.22 -16.74 -8.11
CA LYS A 101 12.44 -17.52 -9.34
C LYS A 101 13.35 -18.73 -9.12
N GLY A 102 14.26 -18.67 -8.15
CA GLY A 102 15.08 -19.80 -7.73
C GLY A 102 14.33 -20.87 -6.92
N LEU A 103 13.05 -20.64 -6.58
CA LEU A 103 12.20 -21.55 -5.83
C LEU A 103 11.15 -22.27 -6.68
N ALA A 104 11.10 -22.03 -7.99
CA ALA A 104 10.20 -22.78 -8.87
C ALA A 104 10.67 -24.25 -8.94
N PRO A 105 9.81 -25.25 -8.63
CA PRO A 105 10.18 -26.65 -8.81
C PRO A 105 10.43 -26.90 -10.30
N MET A 106 11.52 -27.62 -10.59
CA MET A 106 11.78 -28.20 -11.90
C MET A 106 10.69 -29.20 -12.28
#